data_AF-A0A535MQF9-F1
#
_entry.id   AF-A0A535MQF9-F1
#
_cell.length_a   1.000
_cell.length_b   1.000
_cell.length_c   1.000
_cell.angle_alpha   90.00
_cell.angle_beta   90.00
_cell.angle_gamma   90.00
#
_symmetry.space_group_name_H-M   'P 1'
#
loop_
_entity.id
_entity.type
_entity.pdbx_description
1 polymer ?
#
loop_
_entity_poly.entity_id
_entity_poly.type
_entity_poly.pdbx_seq_one_letter_code
_entity_poly.pdbx_strand_id
1 'polypeptide(L)'
;MGGEPRRAARPARGGTRVSAAPRPTGSPWRGLAILLSSAAVVFGLDHLTKWLVVRDIAYGEQVPSSGPITLHHIHNTGAAFGLFPGFQAAFLVVAVVVSAYILVVGHRAGNGALTQITLGAVLGGAAANAVDRFRQGYVVDFVDL
;
A
#
# COMPACT_ATOMS: atom_id res chain seq x y z
N MET A 1 75.14 -25.29 -36.21
CA MET A 1 74.85 -23.88 -35.87
C MET A 1 73.70 -23.44 -36.73
N GLY A 2 72.53 -23.01 -36.29
CA GLY A 2 71.87 -22.95 -34.99
C GLY A 2 70.41 -22.61 -35.35
N GLY A 3 69.46 -23.48 -34.98
CA GLY A 3 68.04 -23.28 -35.27
C GLY A 3 67.46 -22.24 -34.31
N GLU A 4 66.91 -21.15 -34.83
CA GLU A 4 66.21 -20.17 -34.01
C GLU A 4 64.85 -20.72 -33.52
N PRO A 5 64.54 -20.63 -32.22
CA PRO A 5 63.23 -21.01 -31.73
C PRO A 5 62.20 -19.92 -32.05
N ARG A 6 61.13 -20.31 -32.74
CA ARG A 6 59.90 -19.53 -32.94
C ARG A 6 59.41 -18.98 -31.60
N ARG A 7 59.40 -17.65 -31.44
CA ARG A 7 58.72 -16.97 -30.33
C ARG A 7 57.23 -17.27 -30.40
N ALA A 8 56.76 -18.14 -29.51
CA ALA A 8 55.34 -18.37 -29.28
C ALA A 8 54.72 -17.09 -28.71
N ALA A 9 53.76 -16.51 -29.44
CA ALA A 9 52.92 -15.44 -28.95
C ALA A 9 52.11 -15.92 -27.74
N ARG A 10 52.29 -15.25 -26.60
CA ARG A 10 51.44 -15.42 -25.41
C ARG A 10 50.01 -14.96 -25.75
N PRO A 11 48.97 -15.79 -25.58
CA PRO A 11 47.61 -15.27 -25.65
C PRO A 11 47.37 -14.43 -24.41
N ALA A 12 47.15 -13.12 -24.60
CA ALA A 12 46.60 -12.26 -23.57
C ALA A 12 45.20 -12.78 -23.22
N ARG A 13 45.08 -13.49 -22.10
CA ARG A 13 43.77 -13.87 -21.54
C ARG A 13 43.07 -12.59 -21.08
N GLY A 14 42.32 -11.98 -21.99
CA GLY A 14 41.29 -11.00 -21.67
C GLY A 14 40.17 -11.70 -20.90
N GLY A 15 40.37 -11.87 -19.60
CA GLY A 15 39.31 -12.28 -18.69
C GLY A 15 38.35 -11.11 -18.54
N THR A 16 37.27 -11.10 -19.34
CA THR A 16 36.10 -10.28 -19.09
C THR A 16 35.57 -10.70 -17.72
N ARG A 17 35.94 -9.98 -16.66
CA ARG A 17 35.28 -10.11 -15.36
C ARG A 17 33.84 -9.72 -15.60
N VAL A 18 32.96 -10.71 -15.70
CA VAL A 18 31.52 -10.50 -15.60
C VAL A 18 31.32 -9.90 -14.21
N SER A 19 31.19 -8.57 -14.16
CA SER A 19 30.91 -7.84 -12.93
C SER A 19 29.54 -8.34 -12.46
N ALA A 20 29.55 -9.19 -11.43
CA ALA A 20 28.33 -9.72 -10.84
C ALA A 20 27.48 -8.52 -10.41
N ALA A 21 26.27 -8.40 -10.99
CA ALA A 21 25.36 -7.33 -10.65
C ALA A 21 25.15 -7.30 -9.12
N PRO A 22 25.13 -6.11 -8.48
CA PRO A 22 24.95 -6.01 -7.04
C PRO A 22 23.68 -6.76 -6.62
N ARG A 23 23.81 -7.74 -5.73
CA ARG A 23 22.64 -8.38 -5.11
C ARG A 23 21.93 -7.32 -4.25
N PRO A 24 20.59 -7.22 -4.28
CA PRO A 24 19.88 -6.33 -3.36
C PRO A 24 20.24 -6.72 -1.92
N THR A 25 20.83 -5.78 -1.19
CA THR A 25 21.39 -5.99 0.17
C THR A 25 20.34 -5.87 1.29
N GLY A 26 19.06 -5.74 0.94
CA GLY A 26 17.95 -5.63 1.89
C GLY A 26 17.30 -6.99 2.19
N SER A 27 17.04 -7.28 3.47
CA SER A 27 16.23 -8.43 3.86
C SER A 27 14.77 -8.21 3.43
N PRO A 28 14.17 -9.11 2.61
CA PRO A 28 12.80 -8.95 2.12
C PRO A 28 11.77 -8.92 3.28
N TRP A 29 12.12 -9.56 4.39
CA TRP A 29 11.30 -9.60 5.60
C TRP A 29 11.15 -8.24 6.29
N ARG A 30 12.16 -7.35 6.16
CA ARG A 30 12.07 -5.99 6.72
C ARG A 30 11.03 -5.16 5.97
N GLY A 31 11.04 -5.21 4.64
CA GLY A 31 10.07 -4.49 3.82
C GLY A 31 8.65 -4.98 4.08
N LEU A 32 8.46 -6.30 4.11
CA LEU A 32 7.18 -6.90 4.46
C LEU A 32 6.70 -6.50 5.87
N ALA A 33 7.58 -6.51 6.86
CA ALA A 33 7.23 -6.10 8.23
C ALA A 33 6.80 -4.62 8.29
N ILE A 34 7.49 -3.72 7.60
CA ILE A 34 7.12 -2.30 7.51
C ILE A 34 5.75 -2.14 6.84
N LEU A 35 5.51 -2.84 5.74
CA LEU A 35 4.23 -2.81 5.03
C LEU A 35 3.09 -3.29 5.93
N LEU A 36 3.24 -4.47 6.55
CA LEU A 36 2.21 -5.07 7.38
C LEU A 36 1.94 -4.27 8.66
N SER A 37 2.99 -3.74 9.31
CA SER A 37 2.83 -2.88 10.48
C SER A 37 2.13 -1.57 10.12
N SER A 38 2.49 -0.94 9.00
CA SER A 38 1.85 0.29 8.53
C SER A 38 0.38 0.04 8.16
N ALA A 39 0.07 -1.09 7.52
CA ALA A 39 -1.30 -1.51 7.23
C ALA A 39 -2.11 -1.74 8.51
N ALA A 40 -1.55 -2.43 9.50
CA ALA A 40 -2.21 -2.66 10.79
C ALA A 40 -2.49 -1.36 11.54
N VAL A 41 -1.54 -0.42 11.55
CA VAL A 41 -1.72 0.90 12.17
C VAL A 41 -2.83 1.67 11.46
N VAL A 42 -2.80 1.79 10.13
CA VAL A 42 -3.82 2.53 9.38
C VAL A 42 -5.20 1.90 9.52
N PHE A 43 -5.30 0.57 9.43
CA PHE A 43 -6.54 -0.16 9.64
C PHE A 43 -7.11 0.07 11.06
N GLY A 44 -6.26 -0.01 12.08
CA GLY A 44 -6.66 0.22 13.46
C GLY A 44 -7.11 1.67 13.71
N LEU A 45 -6.38 2.64 13.18
CA LEU A 45 -6.73 4.06 13.29
C LEU A 45 -8.03 4.37 12.58
N ASP A 46 -8.27 3.83 11.38
CA ASP A 46 -9.51 4.02 10.62
C ASP A 46 -10.73 3.50 11.39
N HIS A 47 -10.69 2.26 11.90
CA HIS A 47 -11.79 1.73 12.70
C HIS A 47 -11.98 2.48 14.02
N LEU A 48 -10.90 2.91 14.66
CA LEU A 48 -10.97 3.69 15.90
C LEU A 48 -11.64 5.05 15.65
N THR A 49 -11.24 5.78 14.60
CA THR A 49 -11.82 7.09 14.28
C THR A 49 -13.28 6.97 13.85
N LYS A 50 -13.64 5.98 13.03
CA LYS A 50 -15.03 5.68 12.69
C LYS A 50 -15.86 5.37 13.93
N TRP A 51 -15.33 4.55 14.84
CA TRP A 51 -16.01 4.23 16.09
C TRP A 51 -16.23 5.47 16.97
N LEU A 52 -15.22 6.34 17.09
CA LEU A 52 -15.36 7.60 17.83
C LEU A 52 -16.44 8.49 17.21
N VAL A 53 -16.46 8.64 15.89
CA VAL A 53 -17.47 9.45 15.19
C VAL A 53 -18.87 8.89 15.39
N VAL A 54 -19.07 7.57 15.18
CA VAL A 54 -20.37 6.93 15.36
C VAL A 54 -20.87 7.06 16.81
N ARG A 55 -19.96 7.07 17.78
CA ARG A 55 -20.27 7.21 19.21
C ARG A 55 -20.62 8.65 19.59
N ASP A 56 -19.88 9.63 19.08
CA ASP A 56 -19.87 11.00 19.60
C ASP A 56 -20.65 11.99 18.70
N ILE A 57 -20.95 11.65 17.44
CA ILE A 57 -21.65 12.51 16.49
C ILE A 57 -22.89 11.78 15.99
N ALA A 58 -24.08 12.37 16.16
CA ALA A 58 -25.31 11.76 15.67
C ALA A 58 -25.32 11.66 14.15
N TYR A 59 -25.97 10.64 13.60
CA TYR A 59 -26.06 10.44 12.16
C TYR A 59 -26.65 11.68 11.47
N GLY A 60 -25.95 12.19 10.45
CA GLY A 60 -26.33 13.39 9.72
C GLY A 60 -25.90 14.72 10.36
N GLU A 61 -25.33 14.71 11.57
CA GLU A 61 -24.79 15.91 12.22
C GLU A 61 -23.31 16.15 11.87
N GLN A 62 -22.93 17.43 11.90
CA GLN A 62 -21.58 17.88 11.60
C GLN A 62 -20.99 18.74 12.72
N VAL A 63 -19.70 18.54 13.04
CA VAL A 63 -18.99 19.26 14.11
C VAL A 63 -17.60 19.73 13.61
N PRO A 64 -17.28 21.05 13.69
CA PRO A 64 -18.20 22.16 13.94
C PRO A 64 -19.25 22.29 12.84
N SER A 65 -20.29 23.10 13.08
CA SER A 65 -21.37 23.32 12.10
C SER A 65 -20.93 24.04 10.82
N SER A 66 -19.74 24.65 10.82
CA SER A 66 -19.15 25.31 9.66
C SER A 66 -17.64 25.44 9.82
N GLY A 67 -16.93 25.51 8.69
CA GLY A 67 -15.49 25.64 8.64
C GLY A 67 -14.93 25.02 7.36
N PRO A 68 -13.61 25.17 7.10
CA PRO A 68 -12.96 24.56 5.93
C PRO A 68 -12.74 23.05 6.06
N ILE A 69 -12.97 22.49 7.25
CA ILE A 69 -12.97 21.06 7.54
C ILE A 69 -13.98 20.83 8.65
N THR A 70 -14.92 19.90 8.47
CA THR A 70 -15.88 19.48 9.50
C THR A 70 -15.91 17.96 9.64
N LEU A 71 -16.37 17.47 10.79
CA LEU A 71 -16.63 16.05 11.03
C LEU A 71 -18.12 15.75 10.84
N HIS A 72 -18.52 15.16 9.73
CA HIS A 72 -19.92 14.90 9.38
C HIS A 72 -20.24 13.41 9.32
N HIS A 73 -20.99 12.87 10.28
CA HIS A 73 -21.30 11.44 10.30
C HIS A 73 -22.25 11.04 9.15
N ILE A 74 -21.69 10.45 8.08
CA ILE A 74 -22.42 10.01 6.89
C ILE A 74 -22.17 8.53 6.60
N HIS A 75 -23.18 7.86 6.04
CA HIS A 75 -23.06 6.52 5.47
C HIS A 75 -22.82 6.61 3.96
N ASN A 76 -21.57 6.36 3.56
CA ASN A 76 -21.17 6.41 2.16
C ASN A 76 -21.40 5.07 1.46
N THR A 77 -22.40 5.05 0.57
CA THR A 77 -22.75 3.92 -0.31
C THR A 77 -22.09 4.01 -1.69
N GLY A 78 -21.31 5.07 -1.94
CA GLY A 78 -20.57 5.30 -3.16
C GLY A 78 -19.05 5.13 -2.99
N ALA A 79 -18.32 5.78 -3.89
CA ALA A 79 -16.90 6.08 -3.77
C ALA A 79 -16.69 7.39 -2.97
N ALA A 80 -15.53 8.03 -3.10
CA ALA A 80 -15.28 9.33 -2.48
C ALA A 80 -16.35 10.37 -2.90
N PHE A 81 -16.75 11.24 -1.96
CA PHE A 81 -17.73 12.32 -2.18
C PHE A 81 -19.10 11.85 -2.71
N GLY A 82 -19.50 10.61 -2.41
CA GLY A 82 -20.78 10.05 -2.82
C GLY A 82 -20.90 9.70 -4.31
N LEU A 83 -19.79 9.67 -5.05
CA LEU A 83 -19.80 9.29 -6.47
C LEU A 83 -20.22 7.83 -6.67
N PHE A 84 -20.99 7.56 -7.73
CA PHE A 84 -21.46 6.22 -8.09
C PHE A 84 -22.17 5.46 -6.94
N PRO A 85 -23.25 6.01 -6.37
CA PRO A 85 -24.05 5.28 -5.39
C PRO A 85 -24.63 4.01 -6.02
N GLY A 86 -24.75 2.93 -5.23
CA GLY A 86 -25.29 1.65 -5.70
C GLY A 86 -24.23 0.64 -6.22
N PHE A 87 -22.95 1.02 -6.25
CA PHE A 87 -21.85 0.17 -6.71
C PHE A 87 -21.03 -0.46 -5.57
N GLN A 88 -21.63 -0.64 -4.38
CA GLN A 88 -20.92 -1.14 -3.18
C GLN A 88 -20.24 -2.48 -3.40
N ALA A 89 -20.90 -3.40 -4.10
CA ALA A 89 -20.33 -4.70 -4.43
C ALA A 89 -19.08 -4.56 -5.33
N ALA A 90 -19.12 -3.66 -6.33
CA ALA A 90 -17.98 -3.39 -7.19
C ALA A 90 -16.81 -2.78 -6.40
N PHE A 91 -17.08 -1.82 -5.50
CA PHE A 91 -16.06 -1.25 -4.64
C PHE A 91 -15.44 -2.26 -3.67
N LEU A 92 -16.25 -3.15 -3.10
CA LEU A 92 -15.76 -4.25 -2.28
C LEU A 92 -14.81 -5.16 -3.09
N VAL A 93 -15.22 -5.55 -4.31
CA VAL A 93 -14.39 -6.39 -5.20
C VAL A 93 -13.07 -5.69 -5.51
N VAL A 94 -13.08 -4.41 -5.89
CA VAL A 94 -11.86 -3.64 -6.18
C VAL A 94 -10.96 -3.58 -4.95
N ALA A 95 -11.51 -3.26 -3.77
CA ALA A 95 -10.75 -3.19 -2.53
C ALA A 95 -10.07 -4.54 -2.21
N VAL A 96 -10.80 -5.66 -2.30
CA VAL A 96 -10.25 -7.00 -2.08
C VAL A 96 -9.14 -7.33 -3.08
N VAL A 97 -9.35 -7.04 -4.37
CA VAL A 97 -8.36 -7.31 -5.42
C VAL A 97 -7.09 -6.48 -5.19
N VAL A 98 -7.21 -5.19 -4.91
CA VAL A 98 -6.07 -4.31 -4.63
C VAL A 98 -5.34 -4.76 -3.36
N SER A 99 -6.06 -5.06 -2.28
CA SER A 99 -5.46 -5.56 -1.04
C SER A 99 -4.70 -6.87 -1.27
N ALA A 100 -5.29 -7.83 -2.00
CA ALA A 100 -4.64 -9.10 -2.33
C ALA A 100 -3.38 -8.88 -3.19
N TYR A 101 -3.46 -7.99 -4.19
CA TYR A 101 -2.32 -7.63 -5.03
C TYR A 101 -1.17 -7.03 -4.21
N ILE A 102 -1.45 -6.10 -3.30
CA ILE A 102 -0.44 -5.48 -2.43
C ILE A 102 0.17 -6.52 -1.48
N LEU A 103 -0.62 -7.43 -0.91
CA LEU A 103 -0.09 -8.48 -0.03
C LEU A 103 0.88 -9.41 -0.77
N VAL A 104 0.53 -9.82 -1.99
CA VAL A 104 1.34 -10.79 -2.77
C VAL A 104 2.57 -10.14 -3.39
N VAL A 105 2.45 -8.92 -3.91
CA VAL A 105 3.49 -8.30 -4.76
C VAL A 105 4.11 -7.05 -4.12
N GLY A 106 3.43 -6.37 -3.20
CA GLY A 106 3.84 -5.06 -2.66
C GLY A 106 5.18 -5.08 -1.92
N HIS A 107 5.51 -6.17 -1.22
CA HIS A 107 6.81 -6.32 -0.55
C HIS A 107 8.00 -6.41 -1.53
N ARG A 108 7.73 -6.64 -2.83
CA ARG A 108 8.72 -6.64 -3.91
C ARG A 108 8.84 -5.30 -4.61
N ALA A 109 7.90 -4.38 -4.36
CA ALA A 109 7.87 -3.07 -4.98
C ALA A 109 8.81 -2.11 -4.23
N GLY A 110 9.99 -1.89 -4.80
CA GLY A 110 10.99 -0.97 -4.25
C GLY A 110 11.62 -1.41 -2.92
N ASN A 111 12.83 -0.94 -2.67
CA ASN A 111 13.59 -1.30 -1.45
C ASN A 111 13.52 -0.23 -0.35
N GLY A 112 12.76 0.85 -0.57
CA GLY A 112 12.68 1.98 0.36
C GLY A 112 11.62 1.78 1.44
N ALA A 113 11.94 2.14 2.69
CA ALA A 113 10.99 2.11 3.80
C ALA A 113 9.73 2.95 3.48
N LEU A 114 9.90 4.11 2.86
CA LEU A 114 8.79 4.98 2.45
C LEU A 114 7.82 4.25 1.51
N THR A 115 8.33 3.51 0.52
CA THR A 115 7.48 2.73 -0.41
C THR A 115 6.64 1.72 0.35
N GLN A 116 7.25 1.00 1.30
CA GLN A 116 6.55 -0.02 2.09
C GLN A 116 5.54 0.61 3.05
N ILE A 117 5.83 1.77 3.63
CA ILE A 117 4.88 2.55 4.45
C ILE A 117 3.67 2.98 3.61
N THR A 118 3.89 3.53 2.42
CA THR A 118 2.81 3.97 1.53
C THR A 118 1.93 2.80 1.09
N LEU A 119 2.54 1.67 0.67
CA LEU A 119 1.79 0.47 0.32
C LEU A 119 1.02 -0.10 1.50
N GLY A 120 1.61 -0.09 2.69
CA GLY A 120 0.95 -0.46 3.93
C GLY A 120 -0.26 0.43 4.21
N ALA A 121 -0.12 1.75 4.07
CA ALA A 121 -1.23 2.68 4.27
C ALA A 121 -2.38 2.46 3.29
N VAL A 122 -2.07 2.25 2.00
CA VAL A 122 -3.09 1.91 0.99
C VAL A 122 -3.79 0.59 1.32
N LEU A 123 -3.02 -0.45 1.70
CA LEU A 123 -3.57 -1.75 2.10
C LEU A 123 -4.49 -1.62 3.32
N GLY A 124 -4.06 -0.89 4.35
CA GLY A 124 -4.82 -0.69 5.58
C GLY A 124 -6.15 0.02 5.32
N GLY A 125 -6.13 1.14 4.58
CA GLY A 125 -7.34 1.88 4.22
C GLY A 125 -8.30 1.10 3.31
N ALA A 126 -7.77 0.40 2.29
CA ALA A 126 -8.58 -0.43 1.42
C ALA A 126 -9.24 -1.59 2.19
N ALA A 127 -8.50 -2.25 3.08
CA ALA A 127 -9.01 -3.35 3.90
C ALA A 127 -10.10 -2.87 4.88
N ALA A 128 -9.92 -1.73 5.54
CA ALA A 128 -10.92 -1.20 6.47
C ALA A 128 -12.23 -0.85 5.75
N ASN A 129 -12.13 -0.19 4.60
CA ASN A 129 -13.28 0.13 3.74
C ASN A 129 -13.96 -1.11 3.12
N ALA A 130 -13.21 -2.19 2.88
CA ALA A 130 -13.79 -3.47 2.47
C ALA A 130 -14.56 -4.13 3.62
N VAL A 131 -14.03 -4.09 4.84
CA VAL A 131 -14.69 -4.64 6.04
C VAL A 131 -16.01 -3.93 6.30
N ASP A 132 -16.05 -2.60 6.23
CA ASP A 132 -17.28 -1.83 6.36
C ASP A 132 -18.32 -2.25 5.31
N ARG A 133 -17.95 -2.21 4.02
CA ARG A 133 -18.86 -2.60 2.93
C ARG A 133 -19.38 -4.02 3.07
N PHE A 134 -18.53 -4.96 3.51
CA PHE A 134 -18.93 -6.33 3.74
C PHE A 134 -19.91 -6.49 4.92
N ARG A 135 -19.70 -5.75 6.02
CA ARG A 135 -20.49 -5.90 7.25
C ARG A 135 -21.83 -5.16 7.20
N GLN A 136 -21.84 -3.94 6.68
CA GLN A 136 -22.99 -3.04 6.77
C GLN A 136 -23.45 -2.46 5.42
N GLY A 137 -22.73 -2.73 4.33
CA GLY A 137 -23.11 -2.27 2.99
C GLY A 137 -22.82 -0.80 2.70
N TYR A 138 -22.09 -0.10 3.59
CA TYR A 138 -21.63 1.28 3.41
C TYR A 138 -20.36 1.51 4.24
N VAL A 139 -19.62 2.57 3.92
CA VAL A 139 -18.49 3.05 4.72
C VAL A 139 -18.94 4.20 5.61
N VAL A 140 -18.50 4.23 6.87
CA VAL A 140 -18.67 5.43 7.71
C VAL A 140 -17.68 6.48 7.19
N ASP A 141 -18.22 7.55 6.64
CA ASP A 141 -17.46 8.71 6.17
C ASP A 141 -17.70 9.87 7.11
N PHE A 142 -16.67 10.70 7.31
CA PHE A 142 -16.74 11.76 8.31
C PHE A 142 -15.89 12.98 8.06
N VAL A 143 -14.91 12.95 7.16
CA VAL A 143 -14.12 14.17 6.87
C VAL A 143 -14.80 14.90 5.73
N ASP A 144 -15.35 16.08 6.02
CA ASP A 144 -15.98 16.95 5.03
C ASP A 144 -15.18 18.26 4.88
N LEU A 145 -15.09 18.78 3.65
CA LEU A 145 -14.21 19.90 3.25
C LEU A 145 -15.00 21.10 2.72
#